data_AF-A0A956MYC9-F1
#
_entry.id   AF-A0A956MYC9-F1
#
_cell.length_a   1.000
_cell.length_b   1.000
_cell.length_c   1.000
_cell.angle_alpha   90.00
_cell.angle_beta   90.00
_cell.angle_gamma   90.00
#
_symmetry.space_group_name_H-M   'P 1'
#
loop_
_entity.id
_entity.type
_entity.pdbx_description
1 polymer ?
#
loop_
_entity_poly.entity_id
_entity_poly.type
_entity_poly.pdbx_seq_one_letter_code
_entity_poly.pdbx_strand_id
1 'polypeptide(L)'
;YANRGLGYYYFYLRPKKLRVIIRDCAYLEDVNIKGLIFDLNEMDSYTRNLFQKDNNLIGYLIQYINQTSTGDRLSPNLFRIITSNYRAEPVSTSVNNNQNQNGIRYRLNSDSSLVFVTVSPSTQSGISNSEVLFIGNPTQEVIISNTNFNPKLIPIQITDVDEKSLYYGIFGDQTFNYENGIRTWFDENGNIFKQKDEFTIKDEFGEPLKKISKIRDEIDFNEELE
;
A
#
# COMPACT_ATOMS: atom_id res chain seq x y z
N TYR A 1 -4.45 -16.68 23.60
CA TYR A 1 -3.73 -15.97 22.53
C TYR A 1 -4.62 -15.60 21.35
N ALA A 2 -5.26 -16.54 20.64
CA ALA A 2 -6.10 -16.21 19.45
C ALA A 2 -7.31 -15.29 19.74
N ASN A 3 -7.99 -15.41 20.89
CA ASN A 3 -9.15 -14.57 21.22
C ASN A 3 -8.83 -13.12 21.61
N ARG A 4 -7.55 -12.77 21.80
CA ARG A 4 -7.13 -11.41 22.20
C ARG A 4 -6.47 -10.61 21.07
N GLY A 5 -6.27 -11.20 19.88
CA GLY A 5 -5.58 -10.53 18.78
C GLY A 5 -4.10 -10.21 19.07
N LEU A 6 -3.47 -10.98 19.95
CA LEU A 6 -2.05 -10.85 20.27
C LEU A 6 -1.20 -11.58 19.22
N GLY A 7 -0.09 -10.97 18.80
CA GLY A 7 0.85 -11.56 17.87
C GLY A 7 1.54 -10.55 16.96
N TYR A 8 2.24 -11.08 15.96
CA TYR A 8 2.87 -10.29 14.91
C TYR A 8 1.95 -10.19 13.70
N TYR A 9 1.71 -8.98 13.26
CA TYR A 9 0.94 -8.63 12.08
C TYR A 9 1.84 -7.96 11.06
N TYR A 10 1.63 -8.27 9.80
CA TYR A 10 2.38 -7.65 8.71
C TYR A 10 1.42 -6.88 7.82
N PHE A 11 1.54 -5.57 7.83
CA PHE A 11 0.77 -4.70 6.96
C PHE A 11 1.56 -4.43 5.69
N TYR A 12 1.06 -4.92 4.56
CA TYR A 12 1.67 -4.68 3.26
C TYR A 12 0.98 -3.51 2.55
N LEU A 13 1.65 -2.37 2.55
CA LEU A 13 1.20 -1.17 1.85
C LEU A 13 1.78 -1.15 0.43
N ARG A 14 0.91 -1.04 -0.56
CA ARG A 14 1.27 -1.04 -1.99
C ARG A 14 0.43 -0.02 -2.77
N PRO A 15 0.84 0.37 -3.99
CA PRO A 15 0.06 1.27 -4.83
C PRO A 15 -1.33 0.70 -5.12
N LYS A 16 -2.35 1.58 -5.23
CA LYS A 16 -3.68 1.19 -5.71
C LYS A 16 -3.57 0.68 -7.14
N LYS A 17 -4.21 -0.46 -7.41
CA LYS A 17 -4.33 -1.05 -8.75
C LYS A 17 -5.60 -0.53 -9.40
N LEU A 18 -5.46 0.16 -10.53
CA LEU A 18 -6.56 0.73 -11.30
C LEU A 18 -6.87 -0.24 -12.45
N ARG A 19 -8.02 -0.90 -12.40
CA ARG A 19 -8.49 -1.76 -13.49
C ARG A 19 -9.27 -0.90 -14.48
N VAL A 20 -8.80 -0.86 -15.72
CA VAL A 20 -9.41 -0.07 -16.81
C VAL A 20 -9.40 -0.88 -18.10
N ILE A 21 -10.32 -0.54 -19.01
CA ILE A 21 -10.44 -1.20 -20.32
C ILE A 21 -9.83 -0.29 -21.38
N ILE A 22 -8.96 -0.84 -22.23
CA ILE A 22 -8.46 -0.13 -23.40
C ILE A 22 -9.63 0.04 -24.36
N ARG A 23 -10.02 1.28 -24.64
CA ARG A 23 -11.11 1.57 -25.58
C ARG A 23 -10.66 1.36 -27.02
N ASP A 24 -9.46 1.83 -27.35
CA ASP A 24 -8.88 1.79 -28.70
C ASP A 24 -7.33 1.91 -28.65
N CYS A 25 -6.67 1.55 -29.75
CA CYS A 25 -5.22 1.62 -29.96
C CYS A 25 -4.91 2.32 -31.30
N ALA A 26 -4.73 3.64 -31.29
CA ALA A 26 -4.67 4.43 -32.52
C ALA A 26 -3.52 5.45 -32.52
N TYR A 27 -3.37 6.15 -33.64
CA TYR A 27 -2.35 7.20 -33.83
C TYR A 27 -2.91 8.58 -33.51
N LEU A 28 -2.04 9.45 -33.00
CA LEU A 28 -2.34 10.88 -32.92
C LEU A 28 -2.38 11.48 -34.35
N GLU A 29 -3.21 12.49 -34.57
CA GLU A 29 -3.39 13.13 -35.88
C GLU A 29 -2.11 13.84 -36.35
N ASP A 30 -1.58 14.74 -35.50
CA ASP A 30 -0.46 15.62 -35.84
C ASP A 30 0.90 14.91 -35.84
N VAL A 31 1.01 13.85 -35.03
CA VAL A 31 2.26 13.13 -34.83
C VAL A 31 1.97 11.64 -34.98
N ASN A 32 2.78 10.94 -35.77
CA ASN A 32 2.59 9.50 -36.02
C ASN A 32 3.02 8.62 -34.83
N ILE A 33 2.56 8.98 -33.63
CA ILE A 33 2.77 8.26 -32.37
C ILE A 33 1.54 7.42 -32.08
N LYS A 34 1.75 6.11 -31.88
CA LYS A 34 0.69 5.18 -31.48
C LYS A 34 0.51 5.21 -29.97
N GLY A 35 -0.74 5.24 -29.51
CA GLY A 35 -1.09 5.27 -28.10
C GLY A 35 -2.32 4.44 -27.77
N LEU A 36 -2.62 4.37 -26.48
CA LEU A 36 -3.81 3.75 -25.93
C LEU A 36 -4.86 4.81 -25.65
N ILE A 37 -6.13 4.46 -25.87
CA ILE A 37 -7.26 5.32 -25.60
C ILE A 37 -8.07 4.71 -24.46
N PHE A 38 -8.43 5.55 -23.49
CA PHE A 38 -9.32 5.20 -22.39
C PHE A 38 -10.50 6.16 -22.32
N ASP A 39 -11.66 5.69 -21.87
CA ASP A 39 -12.85 6.53 -21.67
C ASP A 39 -13.06 6.83 -20.19
N LEU A 40 -13.10 8.11 -19.83
CA LEU A 40 -13.36 8.59 -18.46
C LEU A 40 -14.75 8.17 -17.95
N ASN A 41 -15.71 7.93 -18.84
CA ASN A 41 -17.07 7.53 -18.49
C ASN A 41 -17.13 6.08 -17.98
N GLU A 42 -16.17 5.23 -18.37
CA GLU A 42 -16.10 3.82 -17.97
C GLU A 42 -15.31 3.61 -16.66
N MET A 43 -14.93 4.68 -15.96
CA MET A 43 -14.07 4.65 -14.77
C MET A 43 -14.79 5.06 -13.48
N ASP A 44 -14.32 4.57 -12.33
CA ASP A 44 -14.74 5.05 -11.01
C ASP A 44 -14.27 6.50 -10.75
N SER A 45 -14.87 7.18 -9.77
CA SER A 45 -14.60 8.59 -9.48
C SER A 45 -13.13 8.86 -9.17
N TYR A 46 -12.45 7.93 -8.48
CA TYR A 46 -11.03 8.04 -8.17
C TYR A 46 -10.17 7.96 -9.45
N THR A 47 -10.36 6.92 -10.28
CA THR A 47 -9.56 6.73 -11.49
C THR A 47 -9.83 7.84 -12.50
N ARG A 48 -11.09 8.25 -12.66
CA ARG A 48 -11.47 9.40 -13.50
C ARG A 48 -10.72 10.68 -13.11
N ASN A 49 -10.69 11.01 -11.82
CA ASN A 49 -9.99 12.20 -11.33
C ASN A 49 -8.48 12.16 -11.59
N LEU A 50 -7.90 10.97 -11.67
CA LEU A 50 -6.50 10.76 -11.98
C LEU A 50 -6.22 10.95 -13.48
N PHE A 51 -7.08 10.39 -14.34
CA PHE A 51 -6.92 10.38 -15.80
C PHE A 51 -7.30 11.72 -16.47
N GLN A 52 -8.21 12.49 -15.88
CA GLN A 52 -8.67 13.78 -16.44
C GLN A 52 -7.59 14.87 -16.46
N LYS A 53 -6.54 14.73 -15.64
CA LYS A 53 -5.44 15.68 -15.53
C LYS A 53 -4.33 15.29 -16.50
N ASP A 54 -3.94 16.23 -17.36
CA ASP A 54 -2.86 16.02 -18.31
C ASP A 54 -1.55 15.65 -17.59
N ASN A 55 -0.83 14.69 -18.14
CA ASN A 55 0.45 14.16 -17.65
C ASN A 55 0.48 13.62 -16.22
N ASN A 56 -0.66 13.47 -15.57
CA ASN A 56 -0.73 12.97 -14.20
C ASN A 56 -0.49 11.45 -14.08
N LEU A 57 -0.47 10.73 -15.20
CA LEU A 57 -0.17 9.30 -15.27
C LEU A 57 1.29 9.00 -15.66
N ILE A 58 2.14 10.01 -15.85
CA ILE A 58 3.55 9.78 -16.20
C ILE A 58 4.22 8.89 -15.14
N GLY A 59 4.92 7.86 -15.62
CA GLY A 59 5.61 6.88 -14.78
C GLY A 59 4.73 5.73 -14.31
N TYR A 60 3.40 5.77 -14.49
CA TYR A 60 2.56 4.64 -14.11
C TYR A 60 2.85 3.40 -14.97
N LEU A 61 2.80 2.23 -14.35
CA LEU A 61 2.99 0.93 -14.98
C LEU A 61 1.64 0.40 -15.47
N ILE A 62 1.57 0.00 -16.74
CA ILE A 62 0.47 -0.76 -17.32
C ILE A 62 0.87 -2.23 -17.35
N GLN A 63 0.03 -3.09 -16.78
CA GLN A 63 0.12 -4.54 -16.85
C GLN A 63 -1.11 -5.09 -17.57
N TYR A 64 -0.90 -6.00 -18.51
CA TYR A 64 -1.96 -6.54 -19.36
C TYR A 64 -2.60 -7.75 -18.70
N ILE A 65 -3.92 -7.88 -18.83
CA ILE A 65 -4.64 -9.08 -18.42
C ILE A 65 -4.90 -9.93 -19.66
N ASN A 66 -4.60 -11.22 -19.55
CA ASN A 66 -5.06 -12.25 -20.46
C ASN A 66 -6.30 -12.89 -19.85
N GLN A 67 -7.43 -12.72 -20.51
CA GLN A 67 -8.64 -13.47 -20.20
C GLN A 67 -8.45 -14.89 -20.71
N THR A 68 -8.33 -15.84 -19.79
CA THR A 68 -8.25 -17.27 -20.13
C THR A 68 -9.49 -17.98 -19.61
N SER A 69 -9.78 -19.16 -20.16
CA SER A 69 -10.91 -20.00 -19.71
C SER A 69 -10.83 -20.42 -18.23
N THR A 70 -9.67 -20.24 -17.59
CA THR A 70 -9.43 -20.56 -16.16
C THR A 70 -9.41 -19.32 -15.27
N GLY A 71 -9.80 -18.16 -15.79
CA GLY A 71 -9.85 -16.88 -15.08
C GLY A 71 -8.84 -15.85 -15.61
N ASP A 72 -8.98 -14.62 -15.11
CA ASP A 72 -8.12 -13.50 -15.46
C ASP A 72 -6.72 -13.70 -14.90
N ARG A 73 -5.72 -13.67 -15.77
CA ARG A 73 -4.31 -13.76 -15.38
C ARG A 73 -3.54 -12.58 -15.93
N LEU A 74 -2.66 -12.01 -15.12
CA LEU A 74 -1.68 -11.02 -15.60
C LEU A 74 -0.77 -11.70 -16.63
N SER A 75 -0.57 -11.04 -17.77
CA SER A 75 0.36 -11.48 -18.80
C SER A 75 1.78 -11.38 -18.25
N PRO A 76 2.50 -12.50 -18.09
CA PRO A 76 3.84 -12.48 -17.54
C PRO A 76 4.79 -11.73 -18.49
N ASN A 77 5.69 -10.93 -17.92
CA ASN A 77 6.71 -10.15 -18.64
C ASN A 77 6.18 -9.17 -19.70
N LEU A 78 4.89 -8.84 -19.67
CA LEU A 78 4.29 -7.86 -20.55
C LEU A 78 3.80 -6.67 -19.73
N PHE A 79 4.60 -5.62 -19.73
CA PHE A 79 4.28 -4.36 -19.08
C PHE A 79 4.84 -3.18 -19.87
N ARG A 80 4.23 -2.01 -19.66
CA ARG A 80 4.65 -0.74 -20.27
C ARG A 80 4.65 0.35 -19.21
N ILE A 81 5.44 1.40 -19.44
CA ILE A 81 5.41 2.62 -18.62
C ILE A 81 4.72 3.72 -19.41
N ILE A 82 3.80 4.45 -18.77
CA ILE A 82 3.13 5.61 -19.35
C ILE A 82 4.12 6.77 -19.43
N THR A 83 4.24 7.38 -20.61
CA THR A 83 5.13 8.52 -20.88
C THR A 83 4.39 9.83 -20.99
N SER A 84 3.10 9.82 -21.32
CA SER A 84 2.22 10.99 -21.27
C SER A 84 0.76 10.56 -21.27
N ASN A 85 -0.14 11.45 -20.82
CA ASN A 85 -1.58 11.31 -21.00
C ASN A 85 -2.19 12.68 -21.27
N TYR A 86 -3.08 12.75 -22.25
CA TYR A 86 -3.80 13.96 -22.63
C TYR A 86 -5.22 13.62 -23.05
N ARG A 87 -6.15 14.56 -22.86
CA ARG A 87 -7.52 14.40 -23.38
C ARG A 87 -7.51 14.51 -24.92
N ALA A 88 -8.29 13.67 -25.59
CA ALA A 88 -8.29 13.58 -27.04
C ALA A 88 -9.65 13.19 -27.60
N GLU A 89 -9.96 13.57 -28.84
CA GLU A 89 -11.20 13.25 -29.54
C GLU A 89 -10.92 12.48 -30.83
N PRO A 90 -11.82 11.60 -31.28
CA PRO A 90 -11.65 10.87 -32.53
C PRO A 90 -11.89 11.81 -33.72
N VAL A 91 -11.01 11.74 -34.71
CA VAL A 91 -11.11 12.45 -35.98
C VAL A 91 -11.09 11.42 -37.11
N SER A 92 -12.12 11.46 -37.96
CA SER A 92 -12.17 10.65 -39.17
C SER A 92 -11.34 11.32 -40.27
N THR A 93 -10.26 10.69 -40.70
CA THR A 93 -9.51 11.18 -41.87
C THR A 93 -10.04 10.52 -43.14
N SER A 94 -10.57 11.30 -44.08
CA SER A 94 -10.81 10.84 -45.45
C SER A 94 -9.49 10.91 -46.23
N VAL A 95 -9.10 9.81 -46.88
CA VAL A 95 -7.86 9.70 -47.66
C VAL A 95 -7.89 10.70 -48.83
N ASN A 96 -7.13 11.78 -48.72
CA ASN A 96 -6.60 12.50 -49.87
C ASN A 96 -5.07 12.54 -49.70
N ASN A 97 -4.42 11.60 -50.39
CA ASN A 97 -2.96 11.41 -50.59
C ASN A 97 -2.30 10.21 -49.87
N ASN A 98 -2.08 9.17 -50.67
CA ASN A 98 -0.86 8.33 -50.69
C ASN A 98 -0.29 7.78 -49.37
N GLN A 99 -1.09 7.17 -48.48
CA GLN A 99 -0.69 5.96 -47.72
C GLN A 99 -1.96 5.20 -47.26
N ASN A 100 -2.00 3.88 -47.48
CA ASN A 100 -3.09 2.99 -47.08
C ASN A 100 -3.25 2.91 -45.55
N GLN A 101 -3.89 3.90 -44.94
CA GLN A 101 -4.28 3.89 -43.53
C GLN A 101 -5.69 4.48 -43.35
N ASN A 102 -6.71 3.72 -43.75
CA ASN A 102 -8.08 3.97 -43.32
C ASN A 102 -8.17 3.64 -41.83
N GLY A 103 -8.35 4.63 -40.96
CA GLY A 103 -8.52 4.42 -39.53
C GLY A 103 -8.88 5.71 -38.78
N ILE A 104 -9.51 5.56 -37.62
CA ILE A 104 -9.78 6.68 -36.72
C ILE A 104 -8.44 7.14 -36.13
N ARG A 105 -8.15 8.43 -36.20
CA ARG A 105 -7.02 9.07 -35.50
C ARG A 105 -7.57 9.91 -34.35
N TYR A 106 -6.69 10.35 -33.46
CA TYR A 106 -7.07 11.17 -32.32
C TYR A 106 -6.37 12.52 -32.36
N ARG A 107 -7.14 13.58 -32.09
CA ARG A 107 -6.62 14.94 -31.92
C ARG A 107 -6.70 15.31 -30.45
N LEU A 108 -5.72 16.05 -29.95
CA LEU A 108 -5.75 16.54 -28.57
C LEU A 108 -6.90 17.53 -28.40
N ASN A 109 -7.75 17.29 -27.40
CA ASN A 109 -8.86 18.15 -27.04
C ASN A 109 -9.06 18.07 -25.52
N SER A 110 -8.78 19.18 -24.83
CA SER A 110 -8.89 19.33 -23.38
C SER A 110 -10.30 19.21 -22.83
N ASP A 111 -11.34 19.13 -23.67
CA ASP A 111 -12.74 19.00 -23.26
C ASP A 111 -13.31 17.58 -23.43
N SER A 112 -12.62 16.69 -24.16
CA SER A 112 -13.10 15.34 -24.48
C SER A 112 -13.23 14.41 -23.26
N SER A 113 -14.07 13.38 -23.31
CA SER A 113 -14.09 12.33 -22.29
C SER A 113 -13.06 11.22 -22.53
N LEU A 114 -12.40 11.19 -23.69
CA LEU A 114 -11.37 10.19 -23.99
C LEU A 114 -9.99 10.72 -23.64
N VAL A 115 -9.12 9.82 -23.17
CA VAL A 115 -7.74 10.11 -22.79
C VAL A 115 -6.81 9.26 -23.64
N PHE A 116 -5.95 9.93 -24.38
CA PHE A 116 -4.86 9.35 -25.16
C PHE A 116 -3.62 9.22 -24.29
N VAL A 117 -3.02 8.03 -24.26
CA VAL A 117 -1.89 7.67 -23.42
C VAL A 117 -0.76 7.14 -24.28
N THR A 118 0.43 7.73 -24.14
CA THR A 118 1.64 7.19 -24.78
C THR A 118 2.39 6.27 -23.82
N VAL A 119 3.05 5.26 -24.37
CA VAL A 119 3.74 4.23 -23.60
C VAL A 119 5.16 4.00 -24.09
N SER A 120 6.04 3.56 -23.20
CA SER A 120 7.43 3.22 -23.49
C SER A 120 7.68 1.70 -23.57
N PRO A 121 8.57 1.24 -24.48
CA PRO A 121 9.15 2.00 -25.59
C PRO A 121 8.10 2.42 -26.62
N SER A 122 8.37 3.48 -27.38
CA SER A 122 7.52 3.94 -28.50
C SER A 122 7.88 3.29 -29.84
N THR A 123 8.97 2.52 -29.87
CA THR A 123 9.50 1.82 -31.04
C THR A 123 9.88 0.38 -30.67
N GLN A 124 9.78 -0.55 -31.61
CA GLN A 124 10.24 -1.93 -31.42
C GLN A 124 11.77 -1.97 -31.47
N SER A 125 12.39 -2.70 -30.55
CA SER A 125 13.80 -3.06 -30.64
C SER A 125 13.92 -4.36 -31.45
N GLY A 126 14.37 -4.27 -32.69
CA GLY A 126 14.49 -5.41 -33.60
C GLY A 126 15.21 -5.04 -34.89
N ILE A 127 15.71 -6.06 -35.60
CA ILE A 127 16.49 -5.92 -36.84
C ILE A 127 15.58 -5.68 -38.07
N SER A 128 14.26 -5.83 -37.91
CA SER A 128 13.25 -5.62 -38.96
C SER A 128 12.51 -4.29 -38.75
N ASN A 129 12.65 -3.36 -39.71
CA ASN A 129 12.12 -2.00 -39.66
C ASN A 129 10.59 -1.88 -39.92
N SER A 130 9.79 -2.94 -39.78
CA SER A 130 8.37 -2.91 -40.18
C SER A 130 7.39 -3.64 -39.25
N GLU A 131 7.84 -4.15 -38.10
CA GLU A 131 6.92 -4.73 -37.11
C GLU A 131 6.41 -3.64 -36.16
N VAL A 132 5.08 -3.50 -36.08
CA VAL A 132 4.43 -2.57 -35.16
C VAL A 132 4.53 -3.12 -33.74
N LEU A 133 5.09 -2.32 -32.82
CA LEU A 133 5.19 -2.65 -31.40
C LEU A 133 3.80 -2.93 -30.80
N PHE A 134 3.68 -4.05 -30.08
CA PHE A 134 2.45 -4.37 -29.35
C PHE A 134 2.26 -3.46 -28.13
N ILE A 135 1.27 -2.58 -28.16
CA ILE A 135 0.93 -1.71 -27.02
C ILE A 135 -0.35 -2.12 -26.29
N GLY A 136 -1.06 -3.14 -26.77
CA GLY A 136 -2.38 -3.54 -26.28
C GLY A 136 -3.37 -3.77 -27.42
N ASN A 137 -4.51 -4.37 -27.08
CA ASN A 137 -5.65 -4.51 -27.98
C ASN A 137 -6.84 -3.67 -27.47
N PRO A 138 -7.70 -3.15 -28.38
CA PRO A 138 -9.01 -2.64 -27.99
C PRO A 138 -9.78 -3.70 -27.20
N THR A 139 -10.64 -3.23 -26.30
CA THR A 139 -11.46 -4.00 -25.35
C THR A 139 -10.71 -4.86 -24.33
N GLN A 140 -9.37 -4.84 -24.33
CA GLN A 140 -8.56 -5.56 -23.34
C GLN A 140 -8.55 -4.83 -21.99
N GLU A 141 -8.76 -5.57 -20.90
CA GLU A 141 -8.57 -5.06 -19.54
C GLU A 141 -7.08 -4.98 -19.19
N VAL A 142 -6.70 -3.89 -18.53
CA VAL A 142 -5.35 -3.66 -18.01
C VAL A 142 -5.39 -3.15 -16.58
N ILE A 143 -4.30 -3.40 -15.85
CA ILE A 143 -4.07 -2.86 -14.52
C ILE A 143 -3.02 -1.78 -14.61
N ILE A 144 -3.35 -0.60 -14.09
CA ILE A 144 -2.47 0.55 -14.02
C ILE A 144 -2.10 0.82 -12.56
N SER A 145 -0.81 0.96 -12.27
CA SER A 145 -0.30 1.18 -10.90
C SER A 145 0.83 2.21 -10.87
N ASN A 146 0.82 3.06 -9.84
CA ASN A 146 1.85 4.08 -9.65
C ASN A 146 3.20 3.43 -9.29
N THR A 147 4.26 3.76 -10.04
CA THR A 147 5.63 3.29 -9.77
C THR A 147 6.43 4.22 -8.85
N ASN A 148 5.98 5.46 -8.65
CA ASN A 148 6.62 6.42 -7.75
C ASN A 148 6.46 6.04 -6.27
N PHE A 149 5.63 5.03 -5.98
CA PHE A 149 5.43 4.51 -4.63
C PHE A 149 6.18 3.20 -4.45
N ASN A 150 7.13 3.20 -3.52
CA ASN A 150 7.82 1.99 -3.09
C ASN A 150 6.97 1.22 -2.07
N PRO A 151 6.56 -0.03 -2.34
CA PRO A 151 5.82 -0.85 -1.38
C PRO A 151 6.53 -0.98 -0.03
N LYS A 152 5.77 -0.96 1.06
CA LYS A 152 6.29 -1.08 2.42
C LYS A 152 5.63 -2.23 3.16
N LEU A 153 6.44 -3.02 3.86
CA LEU A 153 5.98 -4.01 4.81
C LEU A 153 6.17 -3.44 6.22
N ILE A 154 5.10 -3.27 6.97
CA ILE A 154 5.12 -2.73 8.32
C ILE A 154 4.82 -3.90 9.27
N PRO A 155 5.82 -4.38 10.04
CA PRO A 155 5.59 -5.33 11.10
C PRO A 155 4.99 -4.59 12.32
N ILE A 156 3.92 -5.13 12.87
CA ILE A 156 3.28 -4.63 14.08
C ILE A 156 3.22 -5.77 15.08
N GLN A 157 3.72 -5.53 16.28
CA GLN A 157 3.59 -6.45 17.40
C GLN A 157 2.46 -5.97 18.31
N ILE A 158 1.47 -6.81 18.52
CA ILE A 158 0.41 -6.59 19.51
C ILE A 158 0.69 -7.53 20.68
N THR A 159 1.01 -6.95 21.83
CA THR A 159 1.40 -7.68 23.05
C THR A 159 0.79 -7.02 24.28
N ASP A 160 0.49 -7.82 25.30
CA ASP A 160 0.04 -7.32 26.61
C ASP A 160 1.20 -6.67 27.39
N VAL A 161 2.43 -7.11 27.11
CA VAL A 161 3.67 -6.65 27.77
C VAL A 161 4.72 -6.42 26.69
N ASP A 162 5.23 -5.21 26.59
CA ASP A 162 6.32 -4.86 25.68
C ASP A 162 7.70 -5.13 26.32
N GLU A 163 8.76 -5.00 25.53
CA GLU A 163 10.13 -5.28 25.97
C GLU A 163 10.55 -4.37 27.12
N LYS A 164 10.16 -3.09 27.10
CA LYS A 164 10.42 -2.15 28.20
C LYS A 164 9.70 -2.55 29.48
N SER A 165 8.42 -2.93 29.41
CA SER A 165 7.69 -3.44 30.57
C SER A 165 8.35 -4.68 31.17
N LEU A 166 8.90 -5.56 30.33
CA LEU A 166 9.66 -6.72 30.79
C LEU A 166 10.98 -6.30 31.45
N TYR A 167 11.69 -5.32 30.88
CA TYR A 167 12.91 -4.77 31.44
C TYR A 167 12.67 -4.18 32.83
N TYR A 168 11.67 -3.29 32.99
CA TYR A 168 11.34 -2.71 34.30
C TYR A 168 10.93 -3.78 35.32
N GLY A 169 10.18 -4.80 34.89
CA GLY A 169 9.76 -5.88 35.78
C GLY A 169 10.89 -6.80 36.29
N ILE A 170 12.01 -6.90 35.56
CA ILE A 170 13.14 -7.80 35.91
C ILE A 170 14.31 -7.02 36.49
N PHE A 171 14.68 -5.91 35.87
CA PHE A 171 15.89 -5.15 36.14
C PHE A 171 15.63 -3.72 36.63
N GLY A 172 14.39 -3.26 36.58
CA GLY A 172 14.01 -1.92 37.03
C GLY A 172 14.21 -1.74 38.53
N ASP A 173 14.37 -0.47 38.91
CA ASP A 173 14.49 -0.09 40.30
C ASP A 173 13.20 -0.44 41.07
N GLN A 174 13.36 -0.80 42.34
CA GLN A 174 12.25 -1.21 43.18
C GLN A 174 12.45 -0.83 44.64
N THR A 175 11.35 -0.52 45.32
CA THR A 175 11.30 -0.33 46.77
C THR A 175 10.43 -1.40 47.41
N PHE A 176 10.68 -1.65 48.69
CA PHE A 176 9.80 -2.47 49.52
C PHE A 176 9.56 -1.76 50.84
N ASN A 177 8.33 -1.31 51.03
CA ASN A 177 7.92 -0.63 52.24
C ASN A 177 7.48 -1.67 53.30
N TYR A 178 8.22 -1.70 54.41
CA TYR A 178 8.02 -2.67 55.49
C TYR A 178 6.76 -2.39 56.33
N GLU A 179 6.25 -1.15 56.34
CA GLU A 179 5.11 -0.76 57.16
C GLU A 179 3.78 -1.18 56.54
N ASN A 180 3.60 -0.87 55.25
CA ASN A 180 2.39 -1.21 54.50
C ASN A 180 2.52 -2.54 53.73
N GLY A 181 3.73 -3.10 53.62
CA GLY A 181 4.00 -4.35 52.90
C GLY A 181 3.96 -4.22 51.38
N ILE A 182 4.15 -3.02 50.82
CA ILE A 182 4.05 -2.78 49.38
C ILE A 182 5.44 -2.90 48.72
N ARG A 183 5.53 -3.68 47.65
CA ARG A 183 6.67 -3.66 46.71
C ARG A 183 6.29 -2.85 45.48
N THR A 184 7.10 -1.86 45.15
CA THR A 184 6.90 -0.96 44.02
C THR A 184 8.04 -1.12 43.03
N TRP A 185 7.73 -1.28 41.74
CA TRP A 185 8.68 -1.20 40.63
C TRP A 185 8.52 0.14 39.94
N PHE A 186 9.64 0.73 39.52
CA PHE A 186 9.67 2.04 38.88
C PHE A 186 10.14 1.95 37.42
N ASP A 187 9.71 2.91 36.60
CA ASP A 187 10.22 3.11 35.25
C ASP A 187 11.54 3.91 35.24
N GLU A 188 12.10 4.15 34.05
CA GLU A 188 13.34 4.90 33.86
C GLU A 188 13.31 6.37 34.35
N ASN A 189 12.12 6.91 34.62
CA ASN A 189 11.92 8.27 35.11
C ASN A 189 11.52 8.30 36.60
N GLY A 190 11.54 7.15 37.29
CA GLY A 190 11.13 7.05 38.69
C GLY A 190 9.62 7.04 38.91
N ASN A 191 8.80 6.87 37.87
CA ASN A 191 7.35 6.74 38.03
C ASN A 191 6.99 5.31 38.43
N ILE A 192 5.89 5.16 39.17
CA ILE A 192 5.36 3.84 39.55
C ILE A 192 4.95 3.06 38.29
N PHE A 193 5.66 1.95 38.03
CA PHE A 193 5.37 1.03 36.94
C PHE A 193 4.42 -0.09 37.40
N LYS A 194 4.65 -0.68 38.57
CA LYS A 194 3.81 -1.76 39.11
C LYS A 194 3.92 -1.88 40.63
N GLN A 195 2.84 -2.27 41.29
CA GLN A 195 2.85 -2.56 42.72
C GLN A 195 2.33 -3.96 43.04
N LYS A 196 2.86 -4.52 44.13
CA LYS A 196 2.39 -5.78 44.70
C LYS A 196 2.33 -5.68 46.22
N ASP A 197 1.31 -6.29 46.80
CA ASP A 197 1.25 -6.53 48.24
C ASP A 197 2.13 -7.76 48.55
N GLU A 198 3.13 -7.58 49.40
CA GLU A 198 3.95 -8.66 49.94
C GLU A 198 3.80 -8.79 51.44
N PHE A 199 3.42 -9.98 51.88
CA PHE A 199 3.30 -10.31 53.29
C PHE A 199 3.73 -11.75 53.55
N THR A 200 4.19 -11.98 54.78
CA THR A 200 4.68 -13.28 55.23
C THR A 200 3.71 -13.89 56.22
N ILE A 201 3.18 -15.06 55.90
CA ILE A 201 2.42 -15.88 56.84
C ILE A 201 3.43 -16.59 57.74
N LYS A 202 3.22 -16.48 59.04
CA LYS A 202 4.02 -17.13 60.09
C LYS A 202 3.21 -18.22 60.77
N ASP A 203 3.88 -19.20 61.38
CA ASP A 203 3.25 -20.20 62.23
C ASP A 203 2.90 -19.65 63.62
N GLU A 204 2.35 -20.50 64.48
CA GLU A 204 2.00 -20.16 65.87
C GLU A 204 3.22 -19.79 66.73
N PHE A 205 4.43 -20.14 66.28
CA PHE A 205 5.70 -19.84 66.95
C PHE A 205 6.41 -18.60 66.37
N GLY A 206 5.82 -17.96 65.35
CA GLY A 206 6.35 -16.78 64.70
C GLY A 206 7.37 -17.05 63.59
N GLU A 207 7.60 -18.32 63.25
CA GLU A 207 8.50 -18.73 62.17
C GLU A 207 7.82 -18.55 60.80
N PRO A 208 8.52 -18.02 59.78
CA PRO A 208 7.93 -17.75 58.48
C PRO A 208 7.60 -19.04 57.73
N LEU A 209 6.32 -19.25 57.42
CA LEU A 209 5.83 -20.40 56.65
C LEU A 209 5.82 -20.12 55.15
N LYS A 210 5.32 -18.96 54.73
CA LYS A 210 5.19 -18.62 53.33
C LYS A 210 5.20 -17.12 53.10
N LYS A 211 5.97 -16.67 52.11
CA LYS A 211 5.86 -15.33 51.54
C LYS A 211 4.83 -15.32 50.40
N ILE A 212 3.93 -14.37 50.43
CA ILE A 212 2.92 -14.13 49.39
C ILE A 212 3.25 -12.80 48.72
N SER A 213 3.14 -12.76 47.40
CA SER A 213 3.24 -11.55 46.59
C SER A 213 2.04 -11.53 45.65
N LYS A 214 1.18 -10.53 45.78
CA LYS A 214 -0.06 -10.39 45.00
C LYS A 214 -0.05 -9.09 44.22
N ILE A 215 -0.51 -9.13 42.98
CA ILE A 215 -0.73 -7.91 42.19
C ILE A 215 -1.80 -7.10 42.91
N ARG A 216 -1.49 -5.84 43.12
CA ARG A 216 -2.40 -4.86 43.71
C ARG A 216 -3.18 -4.18 42.59
N ASP A 217 -4.49 -4.05 42.77
CA ASP A 217 -5.36 -3.38 41.78
C ASP A 217 -5.38 -1.86 42.00
N GLU A 218 -5.30 -1.40 43.25
CA GLU A 218 -5.28 0.02 43.61
C GLU A 218 -3.85 0.50 43.86
N ILE A 219 -3.35 1.41 43.03
CA ILE A 219 -1.99 1.96 43.15
C ILE A 219 -1.92 2.98 44.30
N ASP A 220 -0.93 2.83 45.18
CA ASP A 220 -0.56 3.83 46.18
C ASP A 220 0.45 4.82 45.58
N PHE A 221 0.00 6.04 45.33
CA PHE A 221 0.82 7.09 44.72
C PHE A 221 1.78 7.79 45.70
N ASN A 222 1.79 7.41 46.98
CA ASN A 222 2.73 7.95 47.96
C ASN A 222 4.07 7.18 48.00
N GLU A 223 4.18 6.09 47.26
CA GLU A 223 5.42 5.31 47.14
C GLU A 223 6.37 6.01 46.16
N GLU A 224 7.57 6.34 46.62
CA GLU A 224 8.63 6.99 45.83
C GLU A 224 9.90 6.13 45.86
N LEU A 225 10.78 6.35 44.88
CA LEU A 225 12.05 5.63 44.78
C LEU A 225 13.09 6.16 45.78
N GLU A 226 13.07 7.46 46.05
CA GLU A 226 13.94 8.20 46.99
C GLU A 226 13.12 9.04 47.95
#